data_AF-A0AAN8TRC3-F1
#
_entry.id   AF-A0AAN8TRC3-F1
#
_cell.length_a   1.000
_cell.length_b   1.000
_cell.length_c   1.000
_cell.angle_alpha   90.00
_cell.angle_beta   90.00
_cell.angle_gamma   90.00
#
_symmetry.space_group_name_H-M   'P 1'
#
loop_
_entity.id
_entity.type
_entity.pdbx_description
1 polymer ?
#
loop_
_entity_poly.entity_id
_entity_poly.type
_entity_poly.pdbx_seq_one_letter_code
_entity_poly.pdbx_strand_id
1 'polypeptide(L)'
;MNVRGPKSYEDLRTVNEVQYNTSIEAAEKRGHLLCDNNLIECMFEAASYQMSSGLRQLFVMLLNYCNPTNPKELWKRFEIPMS
;
A
#
# COMPACT_ATOMS: atom_id res chain seq x y z
N MET A 1 13.62 -4.36 -21.29
CA MET A 1 14.01 -3.07 -20.69
C MET A 1 14.90 -3.37 -19.49
N ASN A 2 16.16 -2.92 -19.52
CA ASN A 2 17.14 -3.19 -18.45
C ASN A 2 17.20 -1.96 -17.53
N VAL A 3 16.47 -1.99 -16.41
CA VAL A 3 16.53 -0.90 -15.45
C VAL A 3 17.87 -1.03 -14.73
N ARG A 4 18.83 -0.13 -15.02
CA ARG A 4 20.11 -0.11 -14.31
C ARG A 4 19.82 0.12 -12.83
N GLY A 5 20.33 -0.76 -12.00
CA GLY A 5 20.23 -0.62 -10.54
C GLY A 5 20.82 0.71 -10.08
N PRO A 6 20.24 1.33 -9.05
CA PRO A 6 20.74 2.59 -8.49
C PRO A 6 22.17 2.39 -7.96
N LYS A 7 23.05 3.37 -8.19
CA LYS A 7 24.46 3.31 -7.78
C LYS A 7 24.77 4.19 -6.57
N SER A 8 23.80 5.00 -6.13
CA SER A 8 23.92 5.90 -4.99
C SER A 8 22.60 5.98 -4.19
N TYR A 9 22.66 6.52 -2.97
CA TYR A 9 21.46 6.82 -2.18
C TYR A 9 20.57 7.89 -2.83
N GLU A 10 21.15 8.78 -3.63
CA GLU A 10 20.42 9.78 -4.41
C GLU A 10 19.68 9.12 -5.58
N ASP A 11 20.29 8.13 -6.23
CA ASP A 11 19.65 7.34 -7.29
C ASP A 11 18.48 6.50 -6.74
N LEU A 12 18.61 6.00 -5.51
CA LEU A 12 17.53 5.30 -4.80
C LEU A 12 16.31 6.20 -4.56
N ARG A 13 16.55 7.50 -4.36
CA ARG A 13 15.51 8.51 -4.14
C ARG A 13 14.99 9.15 -5.43
N THR A 14 15.49 8.74 -6.59
CA THR A 14 15.11 9.34 -7.87
C THR A 14 14.20 8.41 -8.65
N VAL A 15 13.03 8.90 -9.07
CA VAL A 15 12.06 8.17 -9.89
C VAL A 15 11.63 9.05 -11.04
N ASN A 16 11.76 8.56 -12.28
CA ASN A 16 11.41 9.33 -13.48
C ASN A 16 12.04 10.75 -13.47
N GLU A 17 13.30 10.86 -13.09
CA GLU A 17 14.08 12.12 -13.00
C GLU A 17 13.64 13.09 -11.88
N VAL A 18 12.68 12.70 -11.03
CA VAL A 18 12.28 13.45 -9.83
C VAL A 18 12.97 12.88 -8.61
N GLN A 19 13.71 13.72 -7.88
CA GLN A 19 14.35 13.36 -6.61
C GLN A 19 13.39 13.61 -5.44
N TYR A 20 13.18 12.58 -4.63
CA TYR A 20 12.32 12.62 -3.44
C TYR A 20 13.14 12.78 -2.17
N ASN A 21 12.54 13.36 -1.14
CA ASN A 21 13.25 13.65 0.11
C ASN A 21 13.56 12.37 0.86
N THR A 22 12.64 11.40 0.80
CA THR A 22 12.76 10.11 1.47
C THR A 22 12.79 8.96 0.47
N SER A 23 13.54 7.91 0.80
CA SER A 23 13.57 6.68 0.00
C SER A 23 12.22 5.96 -0.01
N ILE A 24 11.37 6.21 1.00
CA ILE A 24 10.00 5.70 1.08
C ILE A 24 9.15 6.34 -0.02
N GLU A 25 9.14 7.66 -0.11
CA GLU A 25 8.40 8.43 -1.12
C GLU A 25 8.84 8.06 -2.56
N ALA A 26 10.15 7.84 -2.77
CA ALA A 26 10.65 7.33 -4.04
C ALA A 26 10.18 5.89 -4.32
N ALA A 27 10.15 5.02 -3.31
CA ALA A 27 9.73 3.64 -3.49
C ALA A 27 8.20 3.51 -3.67
N GLU A 28 7.41 4.41 -3.08
CA GLU A 28 5.98 4.60 -3.39
C GLU A 28 5.79 5.01 -4.86
N LYS A 29 6.56 5.99 -5.34
CA LYS A 29 6.47 6.48 -6.72
C LYS A 29 6.99 5.51 -7.77
N ARG A 30 7.88 4.58 -7.40
CA ARG A 30 8.29 3.45 -8.25
C ARG A 30 7.21 2.37 -8.36
N GLY A 31 6.12 2.44 -7.59
CA GLY A 31 5.08 1.41 -7.55
C GLY A 31 5.51 0.13 -6.82
N HIS A 32 6.55 0.21 -5.98
CA HIS A 32 7.07 -0.94 -5.22
C HIS A 32 6.47 -1.03 -3.81
N LEU A 33 6.08 0.09 -3.21
CA LEU A 33 5.30 0.08 -1.97
C LEU A 33 3.81 0.10 -2.29
N LEU A 34 3.09 -0.79 -1.61
CA LEU A 34 1.65 -0.78 -1.58
C LEU A 34 1.22 0.51 -0.86
N CYS A 35 0.79 1.52 -1.63
CA CYS A 35 0.29 2.76 -1.05
C CYS A 35 -1.02 2.48 -0.29
N ASP A 36 -1.30 3.24 0.78
CA ASP A 36 -2.55 3.13 1.55
C ASP A 36 -3.80 3.22 0.65
N ASN A 37 -3.74 3.96 -0.46
CA ASN A 37 -4.82 4.00 -1.45
C ASN A 37 -5.10 2.63 -2.08
N ASN A 38 -4.07 1.85 -2.40
CA ASN A 38 -4.22 0.51 -2.99
C ASN A 38 -4.87 -0.45 -1.98
N LEU A 39 -4.57 -0.29 -0.69
CA LEU A 39 -5.19 -1.06 0.39
C LEU A 39 -6.68 -0.74 0.55
N ILE A 40 -7.04 0.54 0.44
CA ILE A 40 -8.43 0.98 0.49
C ILE A 40 -9.21 0.44 -0.72
N GLU A 41 -8.66 0.54 -1.92
CA GLU A 41 -9.29 0.01 -3.15
C GLU A 41 -9.50 -1.50 -3.05
N CYS A 42 -8.49 -2.24 -2.59
CA CYS A 42 -8.56 -3.69 -2.39
C CYS A 42 -9.68 -4.08 -1.40
N MET A 43 -9.78 -3.38 -0.27
CA MET A 43 -10.85 -3.61 0.71
C MET A 43 -12.23 -3.24 0.16
N PHE A 44 -12.33 -2.19 -0.67
CA PHE A 44 -13.58 -1.81 -1.33
C PHE A 44 -14.06 -2.87 -2.30
N GLU A 45 -13.16 -3.39 -3.12
CA GLU A 45 -13.47 -4.46 -4.06
C GLU A 45 -13.93 -5.71 -3.29
N ALA A 46 -13.18 -6.13 -2.27
CA ALA A 46 -13.54 -7.27 -1.44
C ALA A 46 -14.88 -7.10 -0.71
N ALA A 47 -15.19 -5.89 -0.24
CA ALA A 47 -16.47 -5.61 0.41
C ALA A 47 -17.68 -5.78 -0.53
N SER A 48 -17.48 -5.76 -1.85
CA SER A 48 -18.56 -5.98 -2.82
C SER A 48 -18.97 -7.44 -2.99
N TYR A 49 -18.12 -8.40 -2.64
CA TYR A 49 -18.36 -9.83 -2.88
C TYR A 49 -18.07 -10.77 -1.70
N GLN A 50 -17.31 -10.35 -0.67
CA GLN A 50 -17.01 -11.17 0.49
C GLN A 50 -18.01 -10.97 1.63
N MET A 51 -18.23 -12.01 2.43
CA MET A 51 -18.90 -11.91 3.72
C MET A 51 -18.00 -11.23 4.76
N SER A 52 -18.59 -10.69 5.84
CA SER A 52 -17.84 -9.99 6.91
C SER A 52 -16.66 -10.80 7.49
N SER A 53 -16.75 -12.13 7.53
CA SER A 53 -15.65 -13.00 7.97
C SER A 53 -14.47 -13.00 6.99
N GLY A 54 -14.72 -13.07 5.69
CA GLY A 54 -13.68 -13.00 4.65
C GLY A 54 -13.02 -11.62 4.61
N LEU A 55 -13.82 -10.56 4.73
CA LEU A 55 -13.31 -9.19 4.77
C LEU A 55 -12.39 -8.94 5.99
N ARG A 56 -12.73 -9.50 7.16
CA ARG A 56 -11.84 -9.47 8.34
C ARG A 56 -10.53 -10.23 8.11
N GLN A 57 -10.58 -11.39 7.45
CA GLN A 57 -9.36 -12.13 7.11
C GLN A 57 -8.46 -11.35 6.17
N LEU A 58 -9.05 -10.69 5.16
CA LEU A 58 -8.31 -9.79 4.27
C LEU A 58 -7.66 -8.66 5.05
N PHE A 59 -8.41 -7.97 5.91
CA PHE A 59 -7.87 -6.90 6.74
C PHE A 59 -6.66 -7.36 7.57
N VAL A 60 -6.73 -8.53 8.20
CA VAL A 60 -5.60 -9.12 8.95
C VAL A 60 -4.41 -9.42 8.04
N MET A 61 -4.63 -9.93 6.82
CA MET A 61 -3.55 -10.12 5.85
C MET A 61 -2.88 -8.80 5.47
N LEU A 62 -3.66 -7.75 5.22
CA LEU A 62 -3.12 -6.43 4.89
C LEU A 62 -2.28 -5.86 6.03
N LEU A 63 -2.71 -6.03 7.29
CA LEU A 63 -1.92 -5.62 8.45
C LEU A 63 -0.58 -6.35 8.55
N ASN A 64 -0.57 -7.67 8.32
CA ASN A 64 0.63 -8.49 8.47
C ASN A 64 1.65 -8.30 7.35
N TYR A 65 1.18 -8.14 6.11
CA TYR A 65 2.06 -8.18 4.93
C TYR A 65 2.30 -6.83 4.29
N CYS A 66 1.39 -5.88 4.46
CA CYS A 66 1.42 -4.63 3.70
C CYS A 66 1.82 -3.41 4.52
N ASN A 67 1.89 -3.53 5.85
CA ASN A 67 2.25 -2.44 6.76
C ASN A 67 1.56 -1.10 6.42
N PRO A 68 0.21 -1.04 6.43
CA PRO A 68 -0.51 0.20 6.18
C PRO A 68 0.03 1.34 7.03
N THR A 69 0.13 2.53 6.43
CA THR A 69 0.59 3.73 7.11
C THR A 69 -0.40 4.16 8.19
N ASN A 70 -1.71 4.02 7.91
CA ASN A 70 -2.77 4.29 8.89
C ASN A 70 -3.80 3.15 9.01
N PRO A 71 -3.47 2.05 9.72
CA PRO A 71 -4.38 0.90 9.89
C PRO A 71 -5.69 1.26 10.59
N LYS A 72 -5.66 2.27 11.46
CA LYS A 72 -6.84 2.71 12.23
C LYS A 72 -7.85 3.42 11.33
N GLU A 73 -7.37 4.22 10.38
CA GLU A 73 -8.23 4.86 9.38
C GLU A 73 -8.81 3.82 8.42
N LEU A 74 -8.02 2.84 8.00
CA LEU A 74 -8.49 1.71 7.21
C LEU A 74 -9.60 0.93 7.94
N TRP A 75 -9.40 0.60 9.23
CA TRP A 75 -10.43 -0.07 10.05
C TRP A 75 -11.74 0.72 10.07
N LYS A 76 -11.69 2.01 10.45
CA LYS A 76 -12.89 2.86 10.57
C LYS A 76 -13.71 2.91 9.29
N ARG A 77 -13.03 2.85 8.14
CA ARG A 77 -13.66 2.91 6.82
C ARG A 77 -14.45 1.64 6.48
N PHE A 78 -14.04 0.50 7.04
CA PHE A 78 -14.63 -0.82 6.75
C PHE A 78 -15.25 -1.49 7.99
N GLU A 79 -15.38 -0.79 9.12
CA GLU A 79 -15.90 -1.33 10.38
C GLU A 79 -17.32 -1.92 10.23
N ILE A 80 -18.20 -1.21 9.50
CA ILE A 80 -19.57 -1.67 9.24
C ILE A 80 -19.57 -2.92 8.33
N PRO A 81 -18.90 -2.92 7.16
CA PRO A 81 -18.74 -4.13 6.35
C PRO A 81 -18.06 -5.32 7.05
N MET A 82 -17.25 -5.07 8.07
CA MET A 82 -16.54 -6.11 8.82
C MET A 82 -17.31 -6.63 10.04
N SER A 83 -18.41 -5.97 10.41
CA SER A 83 -19.32 -6.40 11.48
C SER A 83 -20.16 -7.60 11.02
#